data_AF-A0AAV8VKV6-F1
#
_entry.id   AF-A0AAV8VKV6-F1
#
_cell.length_a   1.000
_cell.length_b   1.000
_cell.length_c   1.000
_cell.angle_alpha   90.00
_cell.angle_beta   90.00
_cell.angle_gamma   90.00
#
_symmetry.space_group_name_H-M   'P 1'
#
loop_
_entity.id
_entity.type
_entity.pdbx_description
1 polymer ?
#
loop_
_entity_poly.entity_id
_entity_poly.type
_entity_poly.pdbx_seq_one_letter_code
_entity_poly.pdbx_strand_id
1 'polypeptide(L)'
;MAAQRRRPESLRVASWNLNSFAVRKPELQEFLSRLEIDVVALQETRLTEGMRAKIPGYVVYRQDRNGQGGGVAVAVKLGIDHYMLQVPQLDTIEAVAVGIRTSRYGEIAVASCYHPPGRTILDQDIEALLTDWNSRQLNRSGAALRRFLENTDNVEAIGPIEHTYDGKGRFAPDVLDIALLKAIPAATDITSLDEGTSDHNPVLLTMGALAPEGDIIVKRNTDWAGFKAAMQRSTAISRIETTDDLEAAVVSLETDIRTALKRSTTETREVRRVNYIGDIPLQAQQLIRDRRAARRRAMRTGAPEHRRVANQLSRRMKAALEEHRQEH
;
A
#
# COMPACT_ATOMS: atom_id res chain seq x y z
N MET A 1 -19.86 9.02 -33.44
CA MET A 1 -18.95 7.86 -33.30
C MET A 1 -18.55 7.77 -31.84
N ALA A 2 -18.63 6.59 -31.21
CA ALA A 2 -18.07 6.43 -29.87
C ALA A 2 -16.55 6.64 -29.96
N ALA A 3 -16.00 7.57 -29.17
CA ALA A 3 -14.56 7.77 -29.13
C ALA A 3 -13.88 6.44 -28.76
N GLN A 4 -12.92 6.00 -29.57
CA GLN A 4 -12.20 4.77 -29.32
C GLN A 4 -11.44 4.89 -28.00
N ARG A 5 -11.65 3.94 -27.09
CA ARG A 5 -10.97 3.91 -25.80
C ARG A 5 -9.47 3.61 -26.02
N ARG A 6 -8.60 4.36 -25.34
CA ARG A 6 -7.14 4.22 -25.39
C ARG A 6 -6.68 2.99 -24.62
N ARG A 7 -5.59 2.36 -25.10
CA ARG A 7 -4.85 1.30 -24.40
C ARG A 7 -3.52 1.88 -23.93
N PRO A 8 -3.35 2.13 -22.63
CA PRO A 8 -2.16 2.82 -22.14
C PRO A 8 -0.92 1.91 -22.15
N GLU A 9 0.26 2.50 -22.33
CA GLU A 9 1.57 1.83 -22.21
C GLU A 9 2.04 1.70 -20.76
N SER A 10 1.58 2.60 -19.90
CA SER A 10 1.86 2.66 -18.46
C SER A 10 0.57 2.90 -17.68
N LEU A 11 0.48 2.42 -16.44
CA LEU A 11 -0.70 2.59 -15.59
C LEU A 11 -0.30 3.14 -14.22
N ARG A 12 -1.01 4.19 -13.77
CA ARG A 12 -0.97 4.67 -12.38
C ARG A 12 -2.19 4.13 -11.64
N VAL A 13 -1.96 3.16 -10.76
CA VAL A 13 -2.98 2.50 -9.96
C VAL A 13 -2.87 2.96 -8.51
N ALA A 14 -3.94 3.49 -7.93
CA ALA A 14 -3.98 3.79 -6.50
C ALA A 14 -4.85 2.78 -5.75
N SER A 15 -4.57 2.55 -4.47
CA SER A 15 -5.45 1.85 -3.53
C SER A 15 -5.70 2.76 -2.33
N TRP A 16 -6.94 2.83 -1.85
CA TRP A 16 -7.26 3.63 -0.68
C TRP A 16 -8.49 3.13 0.09
N ASN A 17 -8.29 2.70 1.33
CA ASN A 17 -9.36 2.51 2.29
C ASN A 17 -9.89 3.88 2.77
N LEU A 18 -11.11 4.23 2.34
CA LEU A 18 -11.66 5.57 2.55
C LEU A 18 -12.30 5.76 3.91
N ASN A 19 -12.74 4.67 4.55
CA ASN A 19 -13.55 4.75 5.76
C ASN A 19 -14.74 5.75 5.57
N SER A 20 -15.56 5.50 4.55
CA SER A 20 -16.65 6.33 3.99
C SER A 20 -16.29 7.17 2.75
N PHE A 21 -16.81 6.74 1.61
CA PHE A 21 -16.73 7.45 0.33
C PHE A 21 -17.36 8.84 0.39
N ALA A 22 -18.56 8.97 0.95
CA ALA A 22 -19.30 10.24 0.99
C ALA A 22 -18.50 11.34 1.70
N VAL A 23 -17.81 11.01 2.79
CA VAL A 23 -17.02 11.98 3.57
C VAL A 23 -15.71 12.36 2.88
N ARG A 24 -15.08 11.40 2.19
CA ARG A 24 -13.75 11.54 1.56
C ARG A 24 -13.79 11.95 0.09
N LYS A 25 -14.96 11.98 -0.54
CA LYS A 25 -15.13 12.25 -1.97
C LYS A 25 -14.39 13.49 -2.49
N PRO A 26 -14.44 14.68 -1.85
CA PRO A 26 -13.71 15.85 -2.36
C PRO A 26 -12.19 15.64 -2.39
N GLU A 27 -11.65 15.03 -1.33
CA GLU A 27 -10.23 14.73 -1.19
C GLU A 27 -9.79 13.65 -2.19
N LEU A 28 -10.62 12.63 -2.40
CA LEU A 28 -10.40 11.62 -3.42
C LEU A 28 -10.33 12.25 -4.82
N GLN A 29 -11.22 13.18 -5.14
CA GLN A 29 -11.24 13.83 -6.47
C GLN A 29 -9.99 14.67 -6.72
N GLU A 30 -9.55 15.43 -5.71
CA GLU A 30 -8.29 16.17 -5.76
C GLU A 30 -7.11 15.23 -5.98
N PHE A 31 -7.02 14.17 -5.18
CA PHE A 31 -5.96 13.16 -5.23
C PHE A 31 -5.84 12.51 -6.62
N LEU A 32 -6.98 12.07 -7.17
CA LEU A 32 -7.04 11.42 -8.47
C LEU A 32 -6.62 12.37 -9.60
N SER A 33 -7.03 13.64 -9.52
CA SER A 33 -6.70 14.66 -10.51
C SER A 33 -5.21 15.02 -10.46
N ARG A 34 -4.69 15.41 -9.29
CA ARG A 34 -3.31 15.84 -9.09
C ARG A 34 -2.29 14.76 -9.44
N LEU A 35 -2.57 13.52 -9.05
CA LEU A 35 -1.69 12.38 -9.34
C LEU A 35 -2.07 11.68 -10.64
N GLU A 36 -2.95 12.26 -11.46
CA GLU A 36 -3.38 11.72 -12.75
C GLU A 36 -3.63 10.20 -12.73
N ILE A 37 -4.35 9.74 -11.70
CA ILE A 37 -4.52 8.31 -11.45
C ILE A 37 -5.37 7.69 -12.56
N ASP A 38 -4.92 6.59 -13.16
CA ASP A 38 -5.66 5.89 -14.20
C ASP A 38 -6.73 4.98 -13.61
N VAL A 39 -6.41 4.31 -12.50
CA VAL A 39 -7.26 3.32 -11.83
C VAL A 39 -7.14 3.49 -10.33
N VAL A 40 -8.25 3.47 -9.60
CA VAL A 40 -8.22 3.45 -8.14
C VAL A 40 -9.07 2.31 -7.57
N ALA A 41 -8.47 1.51 -6.69
CA ALA A 41 -9.14 0.53 -5.85
C ALA A 41 -9.51 1.18 -4.51
N LEU A 42 -10.78 1.06 -4.12
CA LEU A 42 -11.33 1.70 -2.92
C LEU A 42 -11.93 0.64 -2.00
N GLN A 43 -11.66 0.77 -0.70
CA GLN A 43 -12.20 -0.10 0.35
C GLN A 43 -12.94 0.73 1.41
N GLU A 44 -13.81 0.08 2.17
CA GLU A 44 -14.75 0.71 3.11
C GLU A 44 -15.47 1.92 2.52
N THR A 45 -16.06 1.73 1.33
CA THR A 45 -16.81 2.81 0.68
C THR A 45 -18.04 3.20 1.51
N ARG A 46 -18.62 2.25 2.27
CA ARG A 46 -19.84 2.41 3.08
C ARG A 46 -21.01 2.96 2.28
N LEU A 47 -21.06 2.60 1.00
CA LEU A 47 -22.13 2.93 0.09
C LEU A 47 -23.23 1.86 0.17
N THR A 48 -24.47 2.30 0.02
CA THR A 48 -25.62 1.42 -0.22
C THR A 48 -26.12 1.61 -1.65
N GLU A 49 -26.96 0.69 -2.12
CA GLU A 49 -27.45 0.66 -3.50
C GLU A 49 -28.08 2.01 -3.92
N GLY A 50 -28.85 2.65 -3.02
CA GLY A 50 -29.48 3.95 -3.28
C GLY A 50 -28.54 5.16 -3.30
N MET A 51 -27.27 5.01 -2.88
CA MET A 51 -26.30 6.11 -2.84
C MET A 51 -25.55 6.25 -4.17
N ARG A 52 -25.40 7.49 -4.64
CA ARG A 52 -24.64 7.80 -5.87
C ARG A 52 -23.13 7.85 -5.63
N ALA A 53 -22.38 7.01 -6.35
CA ALA A 53 -20.91 6.94 -6.31
C ALA A 53 -20.24 7.67 -7.49
N LYS A 54 -20.67 8.90 -7.83
CA LYS A 54 -20.13 9.61 -8.99
C LYS A 54 -18.76 10.25 -8.70
N ILE A 55 -17.74 9.84 -9.44
CA ILE A 55 -16.42 10.51 -9.52
C ILE A 55 -16.31 11.11 -10.95
N PRO A 56 -16.28 12.45 -11.12
CA PRO A 56 -16.09 13.07 -12.43
C PRO A 56 -14.82 12.56 -13.09
N GLY A 57 -14.91 12.22 -14.38
CA GLY A 57 -13.76 11.69 -15.11
C GLY A 57 -13.52 10.18 -14.95
N TYR A 58 -14.33 9.45 -14.17
CA TYR A 58 -14.15 8.02 -13.94
C TYR A 58 -15.45 7.22 -14.11
N VAL A 59 -15.31 5.97 -14.55
CA VAL A 59 -16.34 4.92 -14.45
C VAL A 59 -16.12 4.17 -13.15
N VAL A 60 -17.18 3.97 -12.36
CA VAL A 60 -17.09 3.31 -11.04
C VAL A 60 -17.78 1.95 -11.09
N TYR A 61 -17.04 0.90 -10.78
CA TYR A 61 -17.51 -0.46 -10.55
C TYR A 61 -17.49 -0.71 -9.05
N ARG A 62 -18.56 -1.26 -8.47
CA ARG A 62 -18.64 -1.43 -7.02
C ARG A 62 -19.41 -2.67 -6.62
N GLN A 63 -19.10 -3.15 -5.42
CA GLN A 63 -19.91 -4.10 -4.67
C GLN A 63 -20.26 -3.43 -3.34
N ASP A 64 -21.55 -3.12 -3.18
CA ASP A 64 -22.06 -2.51 -1.95
C ASP A 64 -22.35 -3.60 -0.91
N ARG A 65 -22.26 -3.25 0.37
CA ARG A 65 -22.63 -4.13 1.48
C ARG A 65 -23.88 -3.62 2.17
N ASN A 66 -24.91 -4.45 2.22
CA ASN A 66 -26.11 -4.19 3.00
C ASN A 66 -25.83 -4.45 4.48
N GLY A 67 -25.28 -3.47 5.20
CA GLY A 67 -24.96 -3.58 6.62
C GLY A 67 -24.09 -2.43 7.16
N GLN A 68 -23.60 -2.58 8.40
CA GLN A 68 -22.66 -1.62 8.98
C GLN A 68 -21.24 -1.85 8.44
N GLY A 69 -20.74 -0.89 7.65
CA GLY A 69 -19.37 -0.90 7.13
C GLY A 69 -19.18 -1.69 5.84
N GLY A 70 -17.93 -1.84 5.42
CA GLY A 70 -17.55 -2.55 4.19
C GLY A 70 -17.87 -1.77 2.90
N GLY A 71 -17.97 -2.51 1.81
CA GLY A 71 -18.13 -2.03 0.44
C GLY A 71 -16.79 -1.76 -0.24
N VAL A 72 -16.68 -2.21 -1.48
CA VAL A 72 -15.49 -2.05 -2.32
C VAL A 72 -15.85 -1.44 -3.67
N ALA A 73 -14.93 -0.69 -4.26
CA ALA A 73 -15.08 -0.14 -5.59
C ALA A 73 -13.75 -0.13 -6.36
N VAL A 74 -13.83 -0.20 -7.69
CA VAL A 74 -12.74 0.14 -8.60
C VAL A 74 -13.25 1.25 -9.51
N ALA A 75 -12.52 2.36 -9.58
CA ALA A 75 -12.84 3.44 -10.51
C ALA A 75 -11.74 3.57 -11.58
N VAL A 76 -12.14 3.62 -12.86
CA VAL A 76 -11.24 3.70 -14.01
C VAL A 76 -11.47 5.01 -14.75
N LYS A 77 -10.38 5.72 -15.07
CA LYS A 77 -10.41 7.00 -15.78
C LYS A 77 -11.09 6.84 -17.14
N LEU A 78 -11.96 7.78 -17.48
CA LEU A 78 -12.70 7.78 -18.73
C LEU A 78 -11.73 7.77 -19.92
N GLY A 79 -12.11 7.03 -20.95
CA GLY A 79 -11.31 6.86 -22.15
C GLY A 79 -10.33 5.69 -22.10
N ILE A 80 -10.06 5.05 -20.97
CA ILE A 80 -9.26 3.80 -20.92
C ILE A 80 -10.12 2.61 -21.38
N ASP A 81 -9.55 1.68 -22.16
CA ASP A 81 -10.21 0.44 -22.59
C ASP A 81 -10.26 -0.58 -21.43
N HIS A 82 -11.45 -0.77 -20.87
CA HIS A 82 -11.67 -1.61 -19.69
C HIS A 82 -13.08 -2.21 -19.66
N TYR A 83 -13.26 -3.25 -18.85
CA TYR A 83 -14.53 -3.95 -18.66
C TYR A 83 -14.62 -4.64 -17.30
N MET A 84 -15.83 -4.81 -16.76
CA MET A 84 -16.04 -5.46 -15.46
C MET A 84 -15.74 -6.96 -15.55
N LEU A 85 -14.98 -7.47 -14.58
CA LEU A 85 -14.75 -8.91 -14.44
C LEU A 85 -15.79 -9.50 -13.48
N GLN A 86 -16.18 -10.75 -13.74
CA GLN A 86 -16.95 -11.52 -12.79
C GLN A 86 -16.01 -12.02 -11.70
N VAL A 87 -16.31 -11.65 -10.46
CA VAL A 87 -15.60 -12.18 -9.28
C VAL A 87 -16.39 -13.39 -8.81
N PRO A 88 -15.73 -14.53 -8.51
CA PRO A 88 -16.42 -15.69 -7.92
C PRO A 88 -17.07 -15.31 -6.59
N GLN A 89 -18.00 -16.13 -6.12
CA GLN A 89 -18.56 -15.93 -4.79
C GLN A 89 -17.48 -16.18 -3.74
N LEU A 90 -17.33 -15.23 -2.82
CA LEU A 90 -16.36 -15.27 -1.73
C LEU A 90 -17.12 -15.19 -0.41
N ASP A 91 -16.65 -15.91 0.60
CA ASP A 91 -17.35 -16.03 1.89
C ASP A 91 -16.92 -14.96 2.90
N THR A 92 -15.63 -14.60 2.88
CA THR A 92 -15.01 -13.73 3.89
C THR A 92 -14.33 -12.50 3.33
N ILE A 93 -14.19 -12.39 2.00
CA ILE A 93 -13.57 -11.24 1.33
C ILE A 93 -14.60 -10.56 0.43
N GLU A 94 -14.70 -9.25 0.52
CA GLU A 94 -15.48 -8.42 -0.40
C GLU A 94 -14.58 -8.01 -1.56
N ALA A 95 -15.02 -8.16 -2.81
CA ALA A 95 -14.16 -7.87 -3.95
C ALA A 95 -14.91 -7.45 -5.22
N VAL A 96 -14.30 -6.52 -5.95
CA VAL A 96 -14.73 -6.14 -7.30
C VAL A 96 -13.51 -5.99 -8.19
N ALA A 97 -13.61 -6.49 -9.43
CA ALA A 97 -12.49 -6.53 -10.37
C ALA A 97 -12.86 -5.95 -11.74
N VAL A 98 -11.86 -5.36 -12.39
CA VAL A 98 -11.96 -4.76 -13.73
C VAL A 98 -10.75 -5.20 -14.56
N GLY A 99 -11.02 -5.65 -15.78
CA GLY A 99 -10.00 -5.95 -16.78
C GLY A 99 -9.66 -4.69 -17.56
N ILE A 100 -8.37 -4.42 -17.76
CA ILE A 100 -7.83 -3.23 -18.43
C ILE A 100 -6.95 -3.68 -19.58
N ARG A 101 -7.24 -3.18 -20.79
CA ARG A 101 -6.43 -3.47 -21.97
C ARG A 101 -5.33 -2.44 -22.11
N THR A 102 -4.09 -2.90 -21.99
CA THR A 102 -2.88 -2.11 -22.20
C THR A 102 -2.27 -2.44 -23.54
N SER A 103 -1.46 -1.53 -24.09
CA SER A 103 -0.72 -1.79 -25.33
C SER A 103 0.53 -2.62 -25.10
N ARG A 104 1.18 -2.47 -23.93
CA ARG A 104 2.47 -3.10 -23.60
C ARG A 104 2.35 -4.43 -22.87
N TYR A 105 1.37 -4.58 -21.99
CA TYR A 105 1.27 -5.72 -21.06
C TYR A 105 0.06 -6.62 -21.36
N GLY A 106 -0.59 -6.42 -22.50
CA GLY A 106 -1.84 -7.10 -22.82
C GLY A 106 -2.93 -6.69 -21.84
N GLU A 107 -3.64 -7.67 -21.30
CA GLU A 107 -4.76 -7.42 -20.40
C GLU A 107 -4.38 -7.62 -18.94
N ILE A 108 -4.72 -6.63 -18.10
CA ILE A 108 -4.43 -6.63 -16.67
C ILE A 108 -5.74 -6.58 -15.88
N ALA A 109 -5.89 -7.47 -14.91
CA ALA A 109 -6.98 -7.40 -13.95
C ALA A 109 -6.56 -6.54 -12.75
N VAL A 110 -7.41 -5.59 -12.35
CA VAL A 110 -7.28 -4.83 -11.11
C VAL A 110 -8.47 -5.12 -10.22
N ALA A 111 -8.22 -5.63 -9.03
CA ALA A 111 -9.25 -5.95 -8.04
C ALA A 111 -9.09 -5.09 -6.78
N SER A 112 -10.20 -4.53 -6.29
CA SER A 112 -10.27 -3.98 -4.93
C SER A 112 -10.82 -5.07 -4.02
N CYS A 113 -10.06 -5.45 -2.99
CA CYS A 113 -10.43 -6.50 -2.04
C CYS A 113 -10.45 -5.93 -0.61
N TYR A 114 -11.43 -6.32 0.19
CA TYR A 114 -11.52 -5.95 1.60
C TYR A 114 -11.89 -7.17 2.45
N HIS A 115 -11.04 -7.50 3.41
CA HIS A 115 -11.31 -8.54 4.39
C HIS A 115 -11.74 -7.89 5.73
N PRO A 116 -13.02 -8.04 6.14
CA PRO A 116 -13.49 -7.43 7.37
C PRO A 116 -12.76 -7.96 8.61
N PRO A 117 -12.45 -7.09 9.59
CA PRO A 117 -11.77 -7.51 10.81
C PRO A 117 -12.61 -8.52 11.62
N GLY A 118 -11.94 -9.48 12.26
CA GLY A 118 -12.58 -10.49 13.11
C GLY A 118 -13.11 -11.73 12.37
N ARG A 119 -12.99 -11.78 11.04
CA ARG A 119 -13.19 -13.01 10.26
C ARG A 119 -11.87 -13.74 10.08
N THR A 120 -11.92 -15.06 9.95
CA THR A 120 -10.76 -15.84 9.52
C THR A 120 -10.77 -15.81 8.01
N ILE A 121 -9.67 -15.40 7.39
CA ILE A 121 -9.52 -15.50 5.94
C ILE A 121 -9.51 -16.98 5.56
N LEU A 122 -10.28 -17.36 4.55
CA LEU A 122 -10.31 -18.74 4.08
C LEU A 122 -9.32 -18.90 2.92
N ASP A 123 -8.51 -19.96 2.94
CA ASP A 123 -7.58 -20.28 1.86
C ASP A 123 -8.32 -20.30 0.50
N GLN A 124 -9.56 -20.83 0.47
CA GLN A 124 -10.42 -20.84 -0.72
C GLN A 124 -10.78 -19.45 -1.27
N ASP A 125 -10.97 -18.44 -0.40
CA ASP A 125 -11.29 -17.08 -0.84
C ASP A 125 -10.06 -16.40 -1.44
N ILE A 126 -8.88 -16.71 -0.90
CA ILE A 126 -7.61 -16.23 -1.43
C ILE A 126 -7.31 -16.94 -2.76
N GLU A 127 -7.42 -18.27 -2.82
CA GLU A 127 -7.32 -19.10 -4.03
C GLU A 127 -8.25 -18.61 -5.16
N ALA A 128 -9.50 -18.27 -4.80
CA ALA A 128 -10.49 -17.76 -5.72
C ALA A 128 -10.20 -16.33 -6.21
N LEU A 129 -9.56 -15.50 -5.39
CA LEU A 129 -9.23 -14.12 -5.73
C LEU A 129 -7.94 -14.01 -6.53
N LEU A 130 -6.87 -14.56 -6.00
CA LEU A 130 -5.51 -14.28 -6.40
C LEU A 130 -4.72 -15.49 -5.96
N THR A 131 -4.19 -16.26 -6.89
CA THR A 131 -3.02 -17.09 -6.60
C THR A 131 -1.93 -16.14 -6.09
N ASP A 132 -1.53 -16.36 -4.82
CA ASP A 132 -0.41 -16.06 -3.89
C ASP A 132 0.13 -14.71 -3.36
N TRP A 133 0.10 -14.49 -2.03
CA TRP A 133 0.47 -13.24 -1.31
C TRP A 133 1.37 -13.36 -0.03
N ASN A 134 2.11 -12.31 0.39
CA ASN A 134 3.10 -12.24 1.51
C ASN A 134 2.76 -11.09 2.45
N SER A 135 2.75 -11.35 3.76
CA SER A 135 2.70 -10.29 4.77
C SER A 135 3.67 -10.55 5.94
N ARG A 136 4.05 -9.45 6.60
CA ARG A 136 5.19 -9.35 7.55
C ARG A 136 4.81 -9.53 9.03
N GLN A 137 3.52 -9.65 9.39
CA GLN A 137 3.09 -9.98 10.76
C GLN A 137 2.08 -11.14 10.78
N LEU A 138 2.36 -12.15 11.62
CA LEU A 138 1.59 -13.39 11.69
C LEU A 138 0.36 -13.24 12.61
N ASN A 139 -0.69 -12.57 12.13
CA ASN A 139 -2.04 -12.88 12.63
C ASN A 139 -2.59 -14.10 11.85
N ARG A 140 -3.72 -14.69 12.26
CA ARG A 140 -4.25 -15.90 11.58
C ARG A 140 -4.42 -15.69 10.08
N SER A 141 -4.85 -14.49 9.67
CA SER A 141 -5.02 -14.15 8.26
C SER A 141 -3.67 -14.01 7.52
N GLY A 142 -2.66 -13.40 8.15
CA GLY A 142 -1.30 -13.34 7.61
C GLY A 142 -0.58 -14.69 7.55
N ALA A 143 -0.93 -15.63 8.43
CA ALA A 143 -0.41 -17.00 8.42
C ALA A 143 -1.00 -17.83 7.28
N ALA A 144 -2.33 -17.79 7.10
CA ALA A 144 -3.01 -18.36 5.93
C ALA A 144 -2.41 -17.80 4.64
N LEU A 145 -2.16 -16.50 4.64
CA LEU A 145 -1.62 -15.81 3.49
C LEU A 145 -0.21 -16.24 3.11
N ARG A 146 0.70 -16.32 4.09
CA ARG A 146 2.06 -16.79 3.88
C ARG A 146 2.09 -18.24 3.39
N ARG A 147 1.29 -19.12 3.99
CA ARG A 147 1.21 -20.53 3.62
C ARG A 147 0.82 -20.66 2.15
N PHE A 148 -0.13 -19.84 1.73
CA PHE A 148 -0.55 -19.79 0.34
C PHE A 148 0.67 -19.44 -0.51
N LEU A 149 1.34 -18.29 -0.31
CA LEU A 149 2.54 -17.87 -1.08
C LEU A 149 3.66 -18.86 -1.30
N GLU A 150 3.93 -19.68 -0.29
CA GLU A 150 4.99 -20.67 -0.35
C GLU A 150 4.70 -21.77 -1.37
N ASN A 151 3.46 -21.85 -1.87
CA ASN A 151 2.96 -22.94 -2.70
C ASN A 151 2.56 -22.54 -4.14
N THR A 152 2.65 -21.27 -4.54
CA THR A 152 2.37 -20.84 -5.93
C THR A 152 3.46 -19.95 -6.52
N ASP A 153 3.87 -20.33 -7.73
CA ASP A 153 4.81 -19.59 -8.55
C ASP A 153 4.21 -18.34 -9.21
N ASN A 154 5.08 -17.37 -9.53
CA ASN A 154 4.79 -16.15 -10.30
C ASN A 154 3.82 -15.16 -9.65
N VAL A 155 3.83 -15.11 -8.32
CA VAL A 155 3.05 -14.12 -7.58
C VAL A 155 3.92 -13.41 -6.57
N GLU A 156 3.85 -12.08 -6.60
CA GLU A 156 4.58 -11.21 -5.71
C GLU A 156 3.60 -10.39 -4.87
N ALA A 157 3.91 -10.32 -3.58
CA ALA A 157 3.27 -9.44 -2.65
C ALA A 157 4.15 -8.22 -2.40
N ILE A 158 3.63 -7.06 -2.73
CA ILE A 158 4.34 -5.82 -2.50
C ILE A 158 3.52 -4.94 -1.58
N GLY A 159 4.17 -4.46 -0.53
CA GLY A 159 3.59 -3.52 0.43
C GLY A 159 4.54 -2.36 0.61
N PRO A 160 4.03 -1.14 0.85
CA PRO A 160 4.89 0.02 1.10
C PRO A 160 5.68 -0.15 2.41
N ILE A 161 6.81 0.55 2.52
CA ILE A 161 7.64 0.52 3.75
C ILE A 161 7.01 1.38 4.85
N GLU A 162 6.37 2.49 4.48
CA GLU A 162 5.63 3.31 5.43
C GLU A 162 4.28 2.69 5.76
N HIS A 163 3.84 2.86 7.01
CA HIS A 163 2.53 2.41 7.48
C HIS A 163 1.42 2.89 6.55
N THR A 164 0.43 2.03 6.35
CA THR A 164 -0.78 2.37 5.60
C THR A 164 -1.96 2.59 6.52
N TYR A 165 -1.87 2.14 7.77
CA TYR A 165 -2.86 2.35 8.81
C TYR A 165 -2.25 3.07 10.01
N ASP A 166 -2.92 4.12 10.50
CA ASP A 166 -2.42 4.99 11.56
C ASP A 166 -2.55 4.41 12.98
N GLY A 167 -3.32 3.33 13.16
CA GLY A 167 -3.65 2.81 14.49
C GLY A 167 -4.74 3.62 15.21
N LYS A 168 -5.60 2.95 15.98
CA LYS A 168 -6.59 3.58 16.87
C LYS A 168 -6.42 3.10 18.30
N GLY A 169 -6.37 4.03 19.26
CA GLY A 169 -6.31 3.71 20.69
C GLY A 169 -5.04 2.94 21.06
N ARG A 170 -5.18 1.62 21.30
CA ARG A 170 -4.09 0.72 21.70
C ARG A 170 -3.35 0.08 20.52
N PHE A 171 -3.86 0.22 19.30
CA PHE A 171 -3.24 -0.35 18.10
C PHE A 171 -2.17 0.62 17.56
N ALA A 172 -0.96 0.10 17.34
CA ALA A 172 0.13 0.83 16.72
C ALA A 172 -0.11 0.99 15.21
N PRO A 173 0.54 1.96 14.54
CA PRO A 173 0.55 2.05 13.08
C PRO A 173 1.09 0.76 12.45
N ASP A 174 0.51 0.34 11.32
CA ASP A 174 0.86 -0.91 10.64
C ASP A 174 0.67 -0.81 9.12
N VAL A 175 1.19 -1.80 8.38
CA VAL A 175 0.99 -1.94 6.94
C VAL A 175 -0.13 -2.97 6.71
N LEU A 176 -1.32 -2.48 6.40
CA LEU A 176 -2.52 -3.30 6.17
C LEU A 176 -2.98 -3.30 4.70
N ASP A 177 -2.54 -2.31 3.92
CA ASP A 177 -2.91 -2.13 2.53
C ASP A 177 -1.70 -2.50 1.66
N ILE A 178 -1.77 -3.67 1.03
CA ILE A 178 -0.68 -4.22 0.22
C ILE A 178 -1.24 -4.70 -1.12
N ALA A 179 -0.42 -4.70 -2.16
CA ALA A 179 -0.80 -5.12 -3.49
C ALA A 179 -0.30 -6.54 -3.79
N LEU A 180 -1.07 -7.21 -4.64
CA LEU A 180 -0.83 -8.55 -5.13
C LEU A 180 -0.62 -8.52 -6.63
N LEU A 181 0.52 -9.01 -7.09
CA LEU A 181 0.92 -8.99 -8.49
C LEU A 181 1.17 -10.40 -8.98
N LYS A 182 0.29 -10.90 -9.83
CA LYS A 182 0.46 -12.19 -10.51
C LYS A 182 0.89 -11.98 -11.95
N ALA A 183 2.04 -12.54 -12.32
CA ALA A 183 2.56 -12.54 -13.70
C ALA A 183 2.62 -11.15 -14.35
N ILE A 184 2.94 -10.09 -13.59
CA ILE A 184 3.14 -8.73 -14.09
C ILE A 184 4.63 -8.54 -14.44
N PRO A 185 5.02 -8.39 -15.72
CA PRO A 185 6.42 -8.26 -16.11
C PRO A 185 6.98 -6.83 -15.97
N ALA A 186 6.40 -5.99 -15.11
CA ALA A 186 6.74 -4.58 -15.00
C ALA A 186 7.59 -4.28 -13.76
N ALA A 187 8.48 -3.30 -13.86
CA ALA A 187 9.00 -2.61 -12.67
C ALA A 187 7.82 -1.91 -11.97
N THR A 188 7.31 -2.54 -10.93
CA THR A 188 6.22 -2.02 -10.10
C THR A 188 6.80 -1.36 -8.87
N ASP A 189 6.60 -0.05 -8.76
CA ASP A 189 6.94 0.69 -7.55
C ASP A 189 5.66 0.92 -6.74
N ILE A 190 5.71 0.65 -5.43
CA ILE A 190 4.59 0.81 -4.50
C ILE A 190 4.98 1.77 -3.37
N THR A 191 4.20 2.83 -3.17
CA THR A 191 4.51 3.86 -2.18
C THR A 191 3.26 4.20 -1.37
N SER A 192 3.39 4.25 -0.04
CA SER A 192 2.36 4.82 0.84
C SER A 192 2.51 6.34 0.83
N LEU A 193 1.40 7.05 0.66
CA LEU A 193 1.35 8.50 0.63
C LEU A 193 0.71 8.98 1.94
N ASP A 194 1.43 9.73 2.78
CA ASP A 194 0.86 10.44 3.94
C ASP A 194 -0.03 11.61 3.46
N GLU A 195 -1.16 11.22 2.89
CA GLU A 195 -2.21 12.00 2.25
C GLU A 195 -3.54 11.42 2.70
N GLY A 196 -4.64 12.14 2.52
CA GLY A 196 -5.91 11.63 3.03
C GLY A 196 -6.23 12.06 4.45
N THR A 197 -7.52 12.16 4.77
CA THR A 197 -8.05 12.33 6.13
C THR A 197 -8.57 11.02 6.71
N SER A 198 -8.46 9.92 5.96
CA SER A 198 -8.72 8.56 6.46
C SER A 198 -7.66 8.17 7.51
N ASP A 199 -8.00 7.19 8.34
CA ASP A 199 -7.03 6.47 9.18
C ASP A 199 -6.16 5.51 8.35
N HIS A 200 -6.41 5.42 7.04
CA HIS A 200 -5.54 4.80 6.07
C HIS A 200 -4.92 5.80 5.08
N ASN A 201 -3.66 5.56 4.75
CA ASN A 201 -2.90 6.28 3.74
C ASN A 201 -3.16 5.66 2.35
N PRO A 202 -3.38 6.47 1.29
CA PRO A 202 -3.40 5.97 -0.07
C PRO A 202 -2.08 5.28 -0.43
N VAL A 203 -2.16 4.21 -1.20
CA VAL A 203 -1.02 3.50 -1.76
C VAL A 203 -1.01 3.70 -3.26
N LEU A 204 0.12 4.16 -3.82
CA LEU A 204 0.30 4.36 -5.26
C LEU A 204 1.19 3.27 -5.83
N LEU A 205 0.71 2.62 -6.87
CA LEU A 205 1.41 1.64 -7.69
C LEU A 205 1.58 2.17 -9.11
N THR A 206 2.81 2.23 -9.62
CA THR A 206 3.08 2.67 -11.00
C THR A 206 3.63 1.51 -11.82
N MET A 207 3.02 1.24 -12.98
CA MET A 207 3.45 0.21 -13.93
C MET A 207 3.96 0.84 -15.23
N GLY A 208 5.16 0.45 -15.67
CA GLY A 208 5.65 0.69 -17.03
C GLY A 208 6.22 2.08 -17.34
N ALA A 209 6.18 3.03 -16.39
CA ALA A 209 6.96 4.26 -16.49
C ALA A 209 8.44 3.94 -16.26
N LEU A 210 9.34 4.41 -17.13
CA LEU A 210 10.75 4.55 -16.76
C LEU A 210 10.76 5.29 -15.43
N ALA A 211 11.33 4.69 -14.41
CA ALA A 211 11.41 5.34 -13.12
C ALA A 211 12.14 6.68 -13.29
N PRO A 212 11.55 7.89 -13.04
CA PRO A 212 12.36 9.09 -12.95
C PRO A 212 13.55 8.84 -12.05
N GLU A 213 14.73 9.18 -12.55
CA GLU A 213 16.01 9.09 -11.86
C GLU A 213 15.83 9.70 -10.47
N GLY A 214 15.81 8.83 -9.48
CA GLY A 214 15.77 9.20 -8.08
C GLY A 214 16.90 8.46 -7.39
N ASP A 215 17.51 9.10 -6.40
CA ASP A 215 18.62 8.51 -5.67
C ASP A 215 18.21 7.12 -5.15
N ILE A 216 19.00 6.10 -5.51
CA ILE A 216 18.79 4.74 -5.01
C ILE A 216 19.27 4.71 -3.57
N ILE A 217 18.35 4.61 -2.62
CA ILE A 217 18.68 4.35 -1.22
C ILE A 217 18.67 2.83 -1.01
N VAL A 218 19.80 2.30 -0.56
CA VAL A 218 19.87 0.93 -0.04
C VAL A 218 19.54 0.97 1.44
N LYS A 219 18.40 0.40 1.83
CA LYS A 219 18.04 0.21 3.24
C LYS A 219 18.31 -1.24 3.65
N ARG A 220 18.99 -1.40 4.78
CA ARG A 220 19.25 -2.69 5.41
C ARG A 220 18.30 -2.84 6.59
N ASN A 221 17.53 -3.91 6.59
CA ASN A 221 16.71 -4.30 7.74
C ASN A 221 17.19 -5.64 8.28
N THR A 222 17.68 -5.63 9.52
CA THR A 222 18.25 -6.80 10.19
C THR A 222 17.25 -7.36 11.20
N ASP A 223 16.84 -8.62 11.03
CA ASP A 223 16.14 -9.39 12.05
C ASP A 223 17.12 -9.70 13.20
N TRP A 224 17.09 -8.87 14.25
CA TRP A 224 17.95 -9.04 15.42
C TRP A 224 17.63 -10.30 16.23
N ALA A 225 16.39 -10.80 16.19
CA ALA A 225 16.02 -12.03 16.87
C ALA A 225 16.60 -13.24 16.11
N GLY A 226 16.46 -13.26 14.78
CA GLY A 226 17.09 -14.25 13.90
C GLY A 226 18.61 -14.21 13.95
N PHE A 227 19.21 -13.01 13.97
CA PHE A 227 20.64 -12.81 14.17
C PHE A 227 21.11 -13.43 15.48
N LYS A 228 20.41 -13.13 16.59
CA LYS A 228 20.72 -13.66 17.91
C LYS A 228 20.63 -15.20 17.93
N ALA A 229 19.57 -15.77 17.35
CA ALA A 229 19.39 -17.21 17.26
C ALA A 229 20.46 -17.89 16.37
N ALA A 230 20.93 -17.20 15.32
CA ALA A 230 22.04 -17.68 14.48
C ALA A 230 23.36 -17.67 15.25
N MET A 231 23.66 -16.57 15.95
CA MET A 231 24.87 -16.44 16.76
C MET A 231 24.91 -17.47 17.90
N GLN A 232 23.80 -17.70 18.60
CA GLN A 232 23.71 -18.67 19.68
C GLN A 232 23.97 -20.12 19.25
N ARG A 233 23.78 -20.45 17.97
CA ARG A 233 24.07 -21.77 17.41
C ARG A 233 25.51 -21.92 16.94
N SER A 234 26.21 -20.81 16.71
CA SER A 234 27.56 -20.78 16.12
C SER A 234 28.68 -20.77 17.16
N THR A 235 28.40 -20.31 18.38
CA THR A 235 29.46 -20.05 19.37
C THR A 235 29.84 -21.28 20.18
N ALA A 236 30.66 -22.15 19.60
CA ALA A 236 31.56 -23.00 20.37
C ALA A 236 32.96 -22.40 20.30
N ILE A 237 33.39 -21.72 21.37
CA ILE A 237 34.75 -21.16 21.44
C ILE A 237 35.70 -22.31 21.76
N SER A 238 36.59 -22.63 20.83
CA SER A 238 37.64 -23.63 21.04
C SER A 238 38.65 -23.16 22.09
N ARG A 239 39.32 -24.11 22.75
CA ARG A 239 40.35 -23.81 23.75
C ARG A 239 41.54 -23.11 23.08
N ILE A 240 41.93 -21.96 23.60
CA ILE A 240 43.05 -21.15 23.08
C ILE A 240 44.29 -21.47 23.91
N GLU A 241 45.32 -22.03 23.27
CA GLU A 241 46.59 -22.38 23.93
C GLU A 241 47.78 -21.65 23.32
N THR A 242 47.67 -21.24 22.06
CA THR A 242 48.70 -20.53 21.29
C THR A 242 48.18 -19.24 20.66
N THR A 243 49.10 -18.41 20.18
CA THR A 243 48.78 -17.22 19.40
C THR A 243 48.06 -17.56 18.09
N ASP A 244 48.38 -18.69 17.47
CA ASP A 244 47.73 -19.14 16.23
C ASP A 244 46.28 -19.57 16.49
N ASP A 245 46.01 -20.20 17.64
CA ASP A 245 44.64 -20.54 18.06
C ASP A 245 43.79 -19.29 18.31
N LEU A 246 44.42 -18.23 18.84
CA LEU A 246 43.75 -16.94 19.06
C LEU A 246 43.34 -16.31 17.72
N GLU A 247 44.26 -16.26 16.75
CA GLU A 247 43.97 -15.72 15.41
C GLU A 247 42.88 -16.54 14.70
N ALA A 248 42.95 -17.87 14.78
CA ALA A 248 41.93 -18.75 14.22
C ALA A 248 40.54 -18.52 14.86
N ALA A 249 40.48 -18.32 16.17
CA ALA A 249 39.24 -18.04 16.89
C ALA A 249 38.64 -16.68 16.50
N VAL A 250 39.47 -15.65 16.30
CA VAL A 250 39.03 -14.33 15.83
C VAL A 250 38.45 -14.42 14.42
N VAL A 251 39.14 -15.10 13.50
CA VAL A 251 38.65 -15.30 12.12
C VAL A 251 37.33 -16.07 12.10
N SER A 252 37.20 -17.10 12.94
CA SER A 252 35.95 -17.86 13.07
C SER A 252 34.80 -16.96 13.57
N LEU A 253 35.05 -16.17 14.61
CA LEU A 253 34.04 -15.26 15.17
C LEU A 253 33.62 -14.19 14.16
N GLU A 254 34.56 -13.60 13.42
CA GLU A 254 34.24 -12.63 12.36
C GLU A 254 33.38 -13.27 11.26
N THR A 255 33.73 -14.49 10.87
CA THR A 255 32.99 -15.25 9.84
C THR A 255 31.56 -15.53 10.29
N ASP A 256 31.39 -15.94 11.54
CA ASP A 256 30.09 -16.22 12.13
C ASP A 256 29.22 -14.97 12.21
N ILE A 257 29.79 -13.85 12.67
CA ILE A 257 29.09 -12.55 12.72
C ILE A 257 28.65 -12.12 11.33
N ARG A 258 29.55 -12.16 10.34
CA ARG A 258 29.23 -11.77 8.95
C ARG A 258 28.17 -12.68 8.34
N THR A 259 28.27 -13.99 8.58
CA THR A 259 27.33 -14.98 8.05
C THR A 259 25.95 -14.84 8.69
N ALA A 260 25.90 -14.68 10.01
CA ALA A 260 24.66 -14.44 10.75
C ALA A 260 24.00 -13.13 10.29
N LEU A 261 24.78 -12.05 10.17
CA LEU A 261 24.29 -10.75 9.74
C LEU A 261 23.76 -10.80 8.30
N LYS A 262 24.45 -11.48 7.38
CA LYS A 262 24.00 -11.63 6.00
C LYS A 262 22.70 -12.44 5.90
N ARG A 263 22.55 -13.49 6.71
CA ARG A 263 21.32 -14.31 6.76
C ARG A 263 20.15 -13.58 7.39
N SER A 264 20.40 -12.69 8.35
CA SER A 264 19.36 -11.96 9.07
C SER A 264 19.06 -10.57 8.48
N THR A 265 19.85 -10.09 7.54
CA THR A 265 19.68 -8.75 6.94
C THR A 265 19.08 -8.87 5.55
N THR A 266 17.97 -8.16 5.34
CA THR A 266 17.37 -7.92 4.03
C THR A 266 17.79 -6.55 3.53
N GLU A 267 18.24 -6.48 2.26
CA GLU A 267 18.52 -5.23 1.57
C GLU A 267 17.35 -4.90 0.64
N THR A 268 16.75 -3.73 0.82
CA THR A 268 15.79 -3.16 -0.13
C THR A 268 16.40 -1.95 -0.83
N ARG A 269 16.18 -1.86 -2.14
CA ARG A 269 16.60 -0.73 -2.97
C ARG A 269 15.37 0.11 -3.30
N GLU A 270 15.41 1.40 -3.00
CA GLU A 270 14.30 2.32 -3.26
C GLU A 270 14.76 3.52 -4.09
N VAL A 271 13.92 3.98 -5.02
CA VAL A 271 14.13 5.20 -5.79
C VAL A 271 13.49 6.37 -5.04
N ARG A 272 14.29 7.32 -4.56
CA ARG A 272 13.77 8.50 -3.86
C ARG A 272 13.16 9.48 -4.87
N ARG A 273 11.85 9.76 -4.80
CA ARG A 273 11.25 10.83 -5.63
C ARG A 273 10.67 11.98 -4.83
N VAL A 274 10.90 13.17 -5.39
CA VAL A 274 10.37 14.44 -4.92
C VAL A 274 8.85 14.42 -5.10
N ASN A 275 8.10 14.70 -4.03
CA ASN A 275 6.65 14.88 -4.09
C ASN A 275 6.33 15.98 -5.12
N TYR A 276 5.87 15.60 -6.31
CA TYR A 276 5.47 16.55 -7.34
C TYR A 276 4.15 17.19 -6.89
N ILE A 277 4.22 18.45 -6.48
CA ILE A 277 3.07 19.27 -6.10
C ILE A 277 2.76 20.16 -7.31
N GLY A 278 1.70 19.83 -8.06
CA GLY A 278 1.20 20.65 -9.17
C GLY A 278 0.47 21.92 -8.69
N ASP A 279 -0.33 22.53 -9.59
CA ASP A 279 -1.00 23.85 -9.49
C ASP A 279 -2.11 23.95 -8.41
N ILE A 280 -1.83 23.55 -7.18
CA ILE A 280 -2.65 23.89 -6.01
C ILE A 280 -2.12 25.21 -5.43
N PRO A 281 -2.95 26.14 -4.92
CA PRO A 281 -2.48 27.38 -4.34
C PRO A 281 -1.42 27.13 -3.25
N LEU A 282 -0.37 27.97 -3.22
CA LEU A 282 0.73 27.88 -2.25
C LEU A 282 0.26 27.69 -0.80
N GLN A 283 -0.88 28.31 -0.44
CA GLN A 283 -1.50 28.16 0.87
C GLN A 283 -1.99 26.72 1.14
N ALA A 284 -2.65 26.09 0.16
CA ALA A 284 -3.07 24.69 0.25
C ALA A 284 -1.87 23.75 0.32
N GLN A 285 -0.82 24.02 -0.48
CA GLN A 285 0.44 23.27 -0.43
C GLN A 285 1.09 23.35 0.96
N GLN A 286 1.13 24.54 1.55
CA GLN A 286 1.69 24.75 2.88
C GLN A 286 0.87 24.03 3.95
N LEU A 287 -0.47 24.11 3.87
CA LEU A 287 -1.36 23.38 4.77
C LEU A 287 -1.17 21.87 4.68
N ILE A 288 -0.93 21.31 3.49
CA ILE A 288 -0.60 19.89 3.30
C ILE A 288 0.73 19.55 4.02
N ARG A 289 1.78 20.35 3.81
CA ARG A 289 3.09 20.14 4.45
C ARG A 289 3.02 20.23 5.98
N ASP A 290 2.35 21.26 6.49
CA ASP A 290 2.19 21.50 7.93
C ASP A 290 1.35 20.38 8.56
N ARG A 291 0.29 19.94 7.88
CA ARG A 291 -0.53 18.79 8.31
C ARG A 291 0.31 17.52 8.40
N ARG A 292 1.13 17.21 7.39
CA ARG A 292 2.05 16.04 7.40
C ARG A 292 3.05 16.12 8.55
N ALA A 293 3.64 17.30 8.79
CA ALA A 293 4.53 17.50 9.93
C ALA A 293 3.82 17.28 11.28
N ALA A 294 2.60 17.80 11.42
CA ALA A 294 1.79 17.63 12.63
C ALA A 294 1.34 16.18 12.84
N ARG A 295 0.93 15.45 11.79
CA ARG A 295 0.60 14.01 11.88
C ARG A 295 1.81 13.20 12.32
N ARG A 296 2.97 13.37 11.68
CA ARG A 296 4.21 12.68 12.07
C ARG A 296 4.59 12.97 13.52
N ARG A 297 4.39 14.20 14.00
CA ARG A 297 4.62 14.56 15.40
C ARG A 297 3.61 13.90 16.34
N ALA A 298 2.33 13.92 15.99
CA ALA A 298 1.26 13.25 16.76
C ALA A 298 1.49 11.74 16.89
N MET A 299 2.02 11.11 15.83
CA MET A 299 2.38 9.70 15.82
C MET A 299 3.56 9.37 16.72
N ARG A 300 4.67 10.14 16.64
CA ARG A 300 5.84 9.90 17.50
C ARG A 300 5.55 10.04 18.99
N THR A 301 4.67 10.97 19.32
CA THR A 301 4.42 11.38 20.71
C THR A 301 3.21 10.70 21.33
N GLY A 302 2.27 10.20 20.51
CA GLY A 302 0.98 9.68 20.97
C GLY A 302 0.07 10.72 21.63
N ALA A 303 0.48 11.99 21.67
CA ALA A 303 -0.11 12.97 22.57
C ALA A 303 -1.43 13.57 22.01
N PRO A 304 -2.50 13.69 22.82
CA PRO A 304 -3.80 14.19 22.35
C PRO A 304 -3.76 15.60 21.76
N GLU A 305 -2.89 16.47 22.24
CA GLU A 305 -2.67 17.82 21.73
C GLU A 305 -2.09 17.81 20.32
N HIS A 306 -1.14 16.92 20.03
CA HIS A 306 -0.55 16.81 18.71
C HIS A 306 -1.56 16.24 17.70
N ARG A 307 -2.42 15.31 18.12
CA ARG A 307 -3.58 14.87 17.31
C ARG A 307 -4.58 16.00 17.04
N ARG A 308 -4.86 16.85 18.03
CA ARG A 308 -5.74 18.02 17.83
C ARG A 308 -5.19 18.99 16.78
N VAL A 309 -3.89 19.26 16.83
CA VAL A 309 -3.21 20.12 15.83
C VAL A 309 -3.31 19.50 14.43
N ALA A 310 -3.03 18.20 14.29
CA ALA A 310 -3.17 17.50 13.02
C ALA A 310 -4.61 17.58 12.47
N ASN A 311 -5.62 17.36 13.32
CA ASN A 311 -7.03 17.46 12.94
C ASN A 311 -7.44 18.87 12.52
N GLN A 312 -6.94 19.90 13.21
CA GLN A 312 -7.22 21.29 12.87
C GLN A 312 -6.62 21.66 11.50
N LEU A 313 -5.39 21.21 11.23
CA LEU A 313 -4.73 21.41 9.93
C LEU A 313 -5.46 20.64 8.82
N SER A 314 -5.95 19.43 9.07
CA SER A 314 -6.78 18.68 8.13
C SER A 314 -8.07 19.42 7.75
N ARG A 315 -8.73 20.07 8.72
CA ARG A 315 -9.93 20.88 8.45
C ARG A 315 -9.61 22.11 7.60
N ARG A 316 -8.52 22.81 7.91
CA ARG A 316 -8.06 23.99 7.15
C ARG A 316 -7.66 23.62 5.73
N MET A 317 -6.92 22.53 5.56
CA MET A 317 -6.57 21.96 4.25
C MET A 317 -7.83 21.68 3.43
N LYS A 318 -8.83 21.00 4.03
CA LYS A 318 -10.09 20.68 3.34
C LYS A 318 -10.85 21.93 2.91
N ALA A 319 -10.90 22.97 3.76
CA ALA A 319 -11.54 24.23 3.42
C ALA A 319 -10.84 24.93 2.24
N ALA A 320 -9.50 25.01 2.25
CA ALA A 320 -8.72 25.63 1.19
C ALA A 320 -8.85 24.90 -0.16
N LEU A 321 -8.93 23.55 -0.14
CA LEU A 321 -9.15 22.76 -1.35
C LEU A 321 -10.58 22.91 -1.90
N GLU A 322 -11.58 23.07 -1.03
CA GLU A 322 -12.96 23.30 -1.45
C GLU A 322 -13.17 24.71 -2.02
N GLU A 323 -12.52 25.72 -1.43
CA GLU A 323 -12.52 27.11 -1.92
C GLU A 323 -11.91 27.21 -3.32
N HIS A 324 -10.72 26.64 -3.52
CA HIS A 324 -10.07 26.60 -4.83
C HIS A 324 -10.93 25.91 -5.91
N ARG A 325 -11.75 24.95 -5.51
CA ARG A 325 -12.69 24.25 -6.39
C ARG A 325 -13.93 25.07 -6.75
N GLN A 326 -14.32 26.04 -5.93
CA GLN A 326 -15.45 26.92 -6.24
C GLN A 326 -15.02 28.05 -7.19
N GLU A 327 -13.73 28.34 -7.26
CA GLU A 327 -13.12 29.38 -8.09
C GLU A 327 -12.77 28.90 -9.51
N HIS A 328 -12.77 27.58 -9.78
CA HIS A 328 -12.40 26.94 -11.05
C HIS A 328 -13.32 25.78 -11.44
#